data_AF-A0A0B2VLW6-F1
#
_entry.id   AF-A0A0B2VLW6-F1
#
_cell.length_a   1.000
_cell.length_b   1.000
_cell.length_c   1.000
_cell.angle_alpha   90.00
_cell.angle_beta   90.00
_cell.angle_gamma   90.00
#
_symmetry.space_group_name_H-M   'P 1'
#
loop_
_entity.id
_entity.type
_entity.pdbx_description
1 polymer ?
#
loop_
_entity_poly.entity_id
_entity_poly.type
_entity_poly.pdbx_seq_one_letter_code
_entity_poly.pdbx_strand_id
1 'polypeptide(L)'
;MGGYYLKIYSGLFICTAYRGDEKRYHERAKMQQLIFQTTRRLKYANYYENDMHHTRISETVEPSVVNDIVVTLVICKPYNHVPQPHERRALRIKPYWRFRLRGETSLIEMHSLFKCSADYGTTMDAVEEIPKLTDLNMFKYPSSFIFIHDTFYVPQQFYVSEQTLAQLDTSKMTPMTDISLPIRKWMEKKKDLFGVVQVKDIAGVQVQDLVCMLGYPYVYVHQGSCEHVFYFTDLRLMDAQDYPISFPQMLSDTSFEHNCKICRRHVAQWIVEGEEMSADPVHMCEGCFTSYHFVYLHRRDLKSRAHPYVDPSCLQL
;
A
#
# COMPACT_ATOMS: atom_id res chain seq x y z
N MET A 1 21.22 23.76 11.99
CA MET A 1 19.97 24.05 11.25
C MET A 1 18.82 23.62 12.15
N GLY A 2 17.88 24.51 12.47
CA GLY A 2 16.79 24.19 13.39
C GLY A 2 15.66 23.43 12.68
N GLY A 3 15.44 22.18 13.06
CA GLY A 3 14.24 21.43 12.67
C GLY A 3 13.08 21.79 13.60
N TYR A 4 11.90 22.07 13.04
CA TYR A 4 10.68 22.27 13.81
C TYR A 4 10.06 20.89 14.13
N TYR A 5 10.08 20.51 15.40
CA TYR A 5 9.42 19.31 15.90
C TYR A 5 8.03 19.67 16.44
N LEU A 6 6.99 18.91 16.04
CA LEU A 6 5.62 19.09 16.54
C LEU A 6 5.33 18.10 17.67
N LYS A 7 4.64 18.58 18.72
CA LYS A 7 4.04 17.77 19.79
C LYS A 7 2.61 18.28 20.03
N ILE A 8 1.67 17.38 20.28
CA ILE A 8 0.23 17.68 20.39
C ILE A 8 -0.26 17.35 21.81
N TYR A 9 -1.18 18.16 22.35
CA TYR A 9 -1.82 18.02 23.67
C TYR A 9 -3.33 18.35 23.55
N SER A 10 -4.19 17.80 24.43
CA SER A 10 -5.66 17.85 24.32
C SER A 10 -6.40 18.48 25.51
N GLY A 11 -7.64 18.94 25.29
CA GLY A 11 -8.56 19.57 26.27
C GLY A 11 -10.04 19.39 25.88
N LEU A 12 -11.01 19.63 26.78
CA LEU A 12 -12.28 18.88 26.81
C LEU A 12 -13.54 19.74 27.15
N PHE A 13 -14.64 19.65 26.36
CA PHE A 13 -15.99 20.26 26.61
C PHE A 13 -17.16 19.45 25.94
N ILE A 14 -18.44 19.82 26.16
CA ILE A 14 -19.70 19.00 26.10
C ILE A 14 -20.87 19.78 25.41
N CYS A 15 -21.85 19.26 24.61
CA CYS A 15 -23.14 18.58 24.96
C CYS A 15 -24.34 18.61 23.90
N THR A 16 -24.69 17.48 23.25
CA THR A 16 -26.04 17.01 22.72
C THR A 16 -26.65 17.46 21.34
N ALA A 17 -27.78 16.84 20.88
CA ALA A 17 -28.13 16.59 19.46
C ALA A 17 -29.64 16.72 19.01
N TYR A 18 -29.95 16.77 17.67
CA TYR A 18 -31.31 16.57 17.09
C TYR A 18 -31.38 16.11 15.58
N ARG A 19 -32.60 15.98 14.98
CA ARG A 19 -32.93 15.36 13.64
C ARG A 19 -33.48 16.32 12.54
N GLY A 20 -33.24 15.99 11.25
CA GLY A 20 -33.95 16.48 10.02
C GLY A 20 -33.12 16.26 8.74
N ASP A 21 -33.57 16.30 7.47
CA ASP A 21 -34.89 16.29 6.77
C ASP A 21 -34.69 15.71 5.34
N GLU A 22 -35.73 15.12 4.70
CA GLU A 22 -35.63 14.44 3.38
C GLU A 22 -35.89 15.33 2.14
N LYS A 23 -36.58 16.47 2.27
CA LYS A 23 -37.14 17.20 1.10
C LYS A 23 -36.09 17.72 0.12
N ARG A 24 -34.92 18.11 0.62
CA ARG A 24 -33.82 18.68 -0.19
C ARG A 24 -33.25 17.74 -1.25
N TYR A 25 -33.39 16.43 -1.10
CA TYR A 25 -32.86 15.46 -2.08
C TYR A 25 -33.68 15.47 -3.39
N HIS A 26 -34.99 15.64 -3.27
CA HIS A 26 -35.93 15.52 -4.39
C HIS A 26 -35.85 16.71 -5.38
N GLU A 27 -35.53 17.91 -4.89
CA GLU A 27 -35.35 19.09 -5.73
C GLU A 27 -34.07 19.03 -6.57
N ARG A 28 -32.97 18.51 -5.99
CA ARG A 28 -31.70 18.29 -6.71
C ARG A 28 -31.85 17.36 -7.91
N ALA A 29 -32.59 16.26 -7.75
CA ALA A 29 -32.86 15.31 -8.83
C ALA A 29 -33.67 15.94 -9.98
N LYS A 30 -34.71 16.73 -9.66
CA LYS A 30 -35.51 17.45 -10.67
C LYS A 30 -34.68 18.49 -11.43
N MET A 31 -33.83 19.26 -10.74
CA MET A 31 -32.95 20.22 -11.43
C MET A 31 -31.93 19.53 -12.33
N GLN A 32 -31.30 18.42 -11.89
CA GLN A 32 -30.38 17.66 -12.75
C GLN A 32 -31.04 17.14 -14.03
N GLN A 33 -32.32 16.76 -13.99
CA GLN A 33 -33.06 16.35 -15.20
C GLN A 33 -33.33 17.52 -16.16
N LEU A 34 -33.71 18.72 -15.66
CA LEU A 34 -33.84 19.91 -16.51
C LEU A 34 -32.50 20.35 -17.14
N ILE A 35 -31.39 20.21 -16.41
CA ILE A 35 -30.04 20.60 -16.86
C ILE A 35 -29.56 19.78 -18.08
N PHE A 36 -30.14 18.61 -18.36
CA PHE A 36 -29.78 17.80 -19.53
C PHE A 36 -30.29 18.36 -20.87
N GLN A 37 -31.19 19.34 -20.88
CA GLN A 37 -31.92 19.76 -22.09
C GLN A 37 -31.38 21.05 -22.77
N THR A 38 -30.42 21.78 -22.19
CA THR A 38 -29.97 23.08 -22.74
C THR A 38 -28.50 23.11 -23.17
N THR A 39 -28.26 23.68 -24.36
CA THR A 39 -27.07 23.41 -25.20
C THR A 39 -25.83 24.28 -24.93
N ARG A 40 -25.74 24.97 -23.78
CA ARG A 40 -24.56 25.78 -23.41
C ARG A 40 -24.09 25.48 -21.99
N ARG A 41 -23.24 24.43 -21.87
CA ARG A 41 -22.50 24.14 -20.65
C ARG A 41 -21.35 25.12 -20.46
N LEU A 42 -21.41 25.95 -19.42
CA LEU A 42 -20.20 26.48 -18.79
C LEU A 42 -19.72 25.46 -17.75
N LYS A 43 -18.41 25.16 -17.75
CA LYS A 43 -17.77 24.21 -16.82
C LYS A 43 -18.07 24.51 -15.34
N TYR A 44 -18.40 25.76 -15.03
CA TYR A 44 -18.61 26.28 -13.69
C TYR A 44 -20.07 26.70 -13.39
N ALA A 45 -21.05 26.29 -14.22
CA ALA A 45 -22.45 26.72 -14.07
C ALA A 45 -23.14 26.25 -12.76
N ASN A 46 -22.60 25.24 -12.09
CA ASN A 46 -23.19 24.61 -10.89
C ASN A 46 -22.36 24.86 -9.61
N TYR A 47 -21.49 25.87 -9.59
CA TYR A 47 -20.75 26.26 -8.39
C TYR A 47 -21.56 27.31 -7.64
N TYR A 48 -22.26 26.88 -6.59
CA TYR A 48 -22.93 27.79 -5.67
C TYR A 48 -21.91 28.33 -4.65
N GLU A 49 -22.14 29.55 -4.15
CA GLU A 49 -21.32 30.17 -3.10
C GLU A 49 -21.25 29.25 -1.85
N ASN A 50 -22.36 28.57 -1.55
CA ASN A 50 -22.46 27.54 -0.50
C ASN A 50 -21.61 26.28 -0.74
N ASP A 51 -21.13 26.01 -1.95
CA ASP A 51 -20.18 24.93 -2.24
C ASP A 51 -18.71 25.41 -2.21
N MET A 52 -18.46 26.72 -2.16
CA MET A 52 -17.13 27.30 -1.89
C MET A 52 -16.83 27.35 -0.39
N HIS A 53 -17.87 27.46 0.44
CA HIS A 53 -17.75 27.24 1.88
C HIS A 53 -17.60 25.73 2.15
N HIS A 54 -16.37 25.29 2.43
CA HIS A 54 -16.07 23.90 2.85
C HIS A 54 -16.85 23.44 4.09
N THR A 55 -17.46 24.37 4.83
CA THR A 55 -18.41 24.11 5.89
C THR A 55 -19.78 23.70 5.34
N ARG A 56 -19.92 22.44 4.91
CA ARG A 56 -21.20 21.72 5.05
C ARG A 56 -21.43 21.28 6.51
N ILE A 57 -21.22 22.21 7.44
CA ILE A 57 -21.71 22.10 8.79
C ILE A 57 -23.21 22.34 8.68
N SER A 58 -24.01 21.28 8.83
CA SER A 58 -25.38 21.51 9.30
C SER A 58 -25.24 22.05 10.71
N GLU A 59 -25.69 23.29 10.93
CA GLU A 59 -25.91 23.79 12.28
C GLU A 59 -26.68 22.70 13.05
N THR A 60 -26.23 22.37 14.28
CA THR A 60 -26.70 21.27 15.16
C THR A 60 -26.10 19.86 15.01
N VAL A 61 -24.98 19.66 14.31
CA VAL A 61 -24.06 18.57 14.69
C VAL A 61 -22.97 19.15 15.59
N GLU A 62 -22.99 18.81 16.88
CA GLU A 62 -21.83 19.09 17.72
C GLU A 62 -20.62 18.35 17.18
N PRO A 63 -19.46 19.01 17.03
CA PRO A 63 -18.25 18.32 16.62
C PRO A 63 -17.86 17.34 17.72
N SER A 64 -18.05 16.05 17.49
CA SER A 64 -17.31 15.03 18.21
C SER A 64 -15.83 15.34 17.98
N VAL A 65 -15.15 15.87 18.99
CA VAL A 65 -13.74 16.24 18.90
C VAL A 65 -12.93 14.96 18.89
N VAL A 66 -12.83 14.36 17.70
CA VAL A 66 -11.98 13.19 17.47
C VAL A 66 -10.54 13.70 17.52
N ASN A 67 -9.91 13.55 18.69
CA ASN A 67 -8.53 13.95 18.97
C ASN A 67 -7.54 12.99 18.29
N ASP A 68 -7.62 12.93 16.96
CA ASP A 68 -6.89 12.02 16.11
C ASP A 68 -6.38 12.80 14.88
N ILE A 69 -5.30 12.30 14.30
CA ILE A 69 -4.75 12.82 13.05
C ILE A 69 -5.24 11.99 11.87
N VAL A 70 -5.36 12.62 10.72
CA VAL A 70 -5.58 11.97 9.44
C VAL A 70 -4.36 12.25 8.58
N VAL A 71 -3.71 11.20 8.10
CA VAL A 71 -2.51 11.28 7.24
C VAL A 71 -2.69 10.41 6.00
N THR A 72 -2.14 10.84 4.87
CA THR A 72 -2.11 10.03 3.65
C THR A 72 -0.78 9.29 3.56
N LEU A 73 -0.82 7.95 3.57
CA LEU A 73 0.30 7.11 3.21
C LEU A 73 0.32 6.93 1.68
N VAL A 74 1.48 7.14 1.06
CA VAL A 74 1.70 6.85 -0.36
C VAL A 74 2.76 5.76 -0.48
N ILE A 75 2.36 4.59 -0.97
CA ILE A 75 3.26 3.45 -1.23
C ILE A 75 3.58 3.44 -2.72
N CYS A 76 4.86 3.30 -3.05
CA CYS A 76 5.34 3.36 -4.44
C CYS A 76 5.61 1.97 -5.01
N LYS A 77 5.79 1.92 -6.34
CA LYS A 77 6.26 0.73 -7.05
C LYS A 77 7.54 0.18 -6.40
N PRO A 78 7.66 -1.15 -6.18
CA PRO A 78 8.91 -1.75 -5.74
C PRO A 78 10.05 -1.48 -6.73
N TYR A 79 11.27 -1.34 -6.22
CA TYR A 79 12.44 -1.04 -7.03
C TYR A 79 13.61 -1.94 -6.65
N ASN A 80 13.68 -3.10 -7.32
CA ASN A 80 14.49 -4.25 -6.89
C ASN A 80 15.79 -4.43 -7.69
N HIS A 81 16.23 -3.40 -8.43
CA HIS A 81 17.46 -3.44 -9.21
C HIS A 81 18.32 -2.20 -8.97
N VAL A 82 19.64 -2.35 -9.06
CA VAL A 82 20.55 -1.19 -8.94
C VAL A 82 20.40 -0.33 -10.20
N PRO A 83 20.07 0.97 -10.09
CA PRO A 83 19.81 1.80 -11.25
C PRO A 83 21.08 2.05 -12.04
N GLN A 84 21.03 1.72 -13.32
CA GLN A 84 22.09 2.02 -14.26
C GLN A 84 22.25 3.55 -14.43
N PRO A 85 23.45 4.06 -14.80
CA PRO A 85 23.71 5.50 -14.84
C PRO A 85 22.74 6.30 -15.74
N HIS A 86 22.20 5.68 -16.78
CA HIS A 86 21.20 6.27 -17.66
C HIS A 86 19.79 6.31 -17.03
N GLU A 87 19.42 5.27 -16.27
CA GLU A 87 18.15 5.22 -15.54
C GLU A 87 18.10 6.27 -14.42
N ARG A 88 19.20 6.49 -13.70
CA ARG A 88 19.27 7.41 -12.53
C ARG A 88 18.70 8.80 -12.79
N ARG A 89 18.81 9.33 -14.01
CA ARG A 89 18.27 10.65 -14.40
C ARG A 89 16.77 10.62 -14.73
N ALA A 90 16.24 9.44 -15.07
CA ALA A 90 14.86 9.19 -15.46
C ALA A 90 14.04 8.45 -14.38
N LEU A 91 14.67 8.04 -13.27
CA LEU A 91 14.01 7.41 -12.12
C LEU A 91 12.88 8.31 -11.62
N ARG A 92 11.65 7.85 -11.87
CA ARG A 92 10.44 8.39 -11.27
C ARG A 92 9.89 7.34 -10.36
N ILE A 93 9.99 7.58 -9.05
CA ILE A 93 9.28 6.83 -8.03
C ILE A 93 7.78 7.03 -8.33
N LYS A 94 7.11 5.95 -8.75
CA LYS A 94 5.69 6.00 -9.14
C LYS A 94 4.85 5.60 -7.92
N PRO A 95 3.93 6.45 -7.44
CA PRO A 95 2.97 6.03 -6.43
C PRO A 95 2.10 4.92 -7.02
N TYR A 96 1.89 3.85 -6.24
CA TYR A 96 1.02 2.72 -6.59
C TYR A 96 -0.28 2.82 -5.83
N TRP A 97 -0.19 2.84 -4.51
CA TRP A 97 -1.32 2.94 -3.60
C TRP A 97 -1.27 4.23 -2.81
N ARG A 98 -2.44 4.82 -2.60
CA ARG A 98 -2.62 5.90 -1.62
C ARG A 98 -3.65 5.44 -0.62
N PHE A 99 -3.28 5.43 0.65
CA PHE A 99 -4.16 5.10 1.77
C PHE A 99 -4.30 6.32 2.67
N ARG A 100 -5.49 6.50 3.24
CA ARG A 100 -5.72 7.42 4.35
C ARG A 100 -5.68 6.61 5.64
N LEU A 101 -4.81 6.99 6.57
CA LEU A 101 -4.63 6.38 7.88
C LEU A 101 -5.09 7.36 8.96
N ARG A 102 -5.38 6.81 10.14
CA ARG A 102 -5.56 7.58 11.37
C ARG A 102 -4.29 7.55 12.21
N GLY A 103 -4.18 8.43 13.20
CA GLY A 103 -3.12 8.38 14.20
C GLY A 103 -3.17 7.09 15.01
N GLU A 104 -4.37 6.64 15.37
CA GLU A 104 -4.63 5.36 16.05
C GLU A 104 -4.25 4.12 15.22
N THR A 105 -4.14 4.22 13.88
CA THR A 105 -3.81 3.09 13.02
C THR A 105 -2.48 2.48 13.47
N SER A 106 -2.47 1.19 13.75
CA SER A 106 -1.26 0.48 14.19
C SER A 106 -0.27 0.33 13.04
N LEU A 107 1.02 0.24 13.38
CA LEU A 107 2.06 0.02 12.38
C LEU A 107 1.96 -1.40 11.75
N ILE A 108 1.30 -2.34 12.44
CA ILE A 108 0.89 -3.66 11.91
C ILE A 108 -0.17 -3.50 10.80
N GLU A 109 -1.22 -2.73 11.04
CA GLU A 109 -2.23 -2.45 10.01
C GLU A 109 -1.61 -1.71 8.82
N MET A 110 -0.70 -0.76 9.07
CA MET A 110 0.04 -0.10 8.00
C MET A 110 0.94 -1.08 7.21
N HIS A 111 1.58 -2.04 7.88
CA HIS A 111 2.42 -3.07 7.25
C HIS A 111 1.61 -3.97 6.31
N SER A 112 0.39 -4.36 6.69
CA SER A 112 -0.49 -5.20 5.85
C SER A 112 -0.98 -4.51 4.56
N LEU A 113 -0.79 -3.18 4.41
CA LEU A 113 -1.10 -2.43 3.20
C LEU A 113 -0.05 -2.62 2.08
N PHE A 114 1.13 -3.14 2.37
CA PHE A 114 2.20 -3.36 1.39
C PHE A 114 1.99 -4.66 0.59
N LYS A 115 0.94 -4.70 -0.23
CA LYS A 115 0.54 -5.88 -1.02
C LYS A 115 1.40 -6.09 -2.28
N CYS A 116 2.67 -6.44 -2.11
CA CYS A 116 3.59 -6.62 -3.24
C CYS A 116 3.23 -7.82 -4.12
N SER A 117 3.38 -7.71 -5.44
CA SER A 117 3.17 -8.84 -6.35
C SER A 117 4.11 -10.02 -6.09
N ALA A 118 5.32 -9.77 -5.58
CA ALA A 118 6.28 -10.81 -5.23
C ALA A 118 5.79 -11.72 -4.08
N ASP A 119 4.86 -11.26 -3.24
CA ASP A 119 4.31 -12.03 -2.11
C ASP A 119 3.36 -13.15 -2.54
N TYR A 120 2.76 -13.02 -3.74
CA TYR A 120 1.76 -13.93 -4.28
C TYR A 120 2.30 -14.84 -5.42
N GLY A 121 3.60 -14.79 -5.69
CA GLY A 121 4.29 -15.81 -6.48
C GLY A 121 4.58 -17.06 -5.64
N THR A 122 4.78 -18.21 -6.29
CA THR A 122 5.25 -19.44 -5.63
C THR A 122 6.57 -19.94 -6.20
N THR A 123 7.43 -20.50 -5.34
CA THR A 123 8.72 -21.05 -5.77
C THR A 123 8.65 -22.40 -6.48
N MET A 124 7.46 -22.91 -6.81
CA MET A 124 7.31 -24.19 -7.48
C MET A 124 7.52 -24.01 -8.98
N ASP A 125 8.44 -24.78 -9.57
CA ASP A 125 8.65 -24.84 -11.02
C ASP A 125 7.59 -25.73 -11.73
N ALA A 126 6.68 -26.34 -10.97
CA ALA A 126 5.69 -27.30 -11.45
C ALA A 126 4.40 -26.62 -11.92
N VAL A 127 3.98 -26.95 -13.15
CA VAL A 127 2.79 -26.41 -13.83
C VAL A 127 1.50 -27.13 -13.41
N GLU A 128 1.62 -28.28 -12.75
CA GLU A 128 0.55 -29.29 -12.66
C GLU A 128 -0.29 -29.24 -11.38
N GLU A 129 0.18 -28.57 -10.31
CA GLU A 129 -0.55 -28.45 -9.04
C GLU A 129 -1.00 -27.00 -8.79
N ILE A 130 -2.24 -26.83 -8.34
CA ILE A 130 -2.74 -25.53 -7.86
C ILE A 130 -2.00 -25.18 -6.57
N PRO A 131 -1.31 -24.04 -6.49
CA PRO A 131 -0.54 -23.67 -5.30
C PRO A 131 -1.44 -23.52 -4.08
N LYS A 132 -1.01 -24.05 -2.94
CA LYS A 132 -1.70 -23.86 -1.65
C LYS A 132 -1.27 -22.51 -1.07
N LEU A 133 -2.06 -22.01 -0.13
CA LEU A 133 -1.77 -20.75 0.55
C LEU A 133 -0.36 -20.74 1.17
N THR A 134 0.08 -21.86 1.76
CA THR A 134 1.43 -22.04 2.34
C THR A 134 2.59 -21.92 1.36
N ASP A 135 2.31 -22.07 0.05
CA ASP A 135 3.33 -22.13 -0.99
C ASP A 135 3.64 -20.72 -1.56
N LEU A 136 2.83 -19.72 -1.19
CA LEU A 136 3.05 -18.31 -1.51
C LEU A 136 4.30 -17.77 -0.79
N ASN A 137 5.05 -16.94 -1.52
CA ASN A 137 6.27 -16.31 -1.03
C ASN A 137 6.08 -15.54 0.28
N MET A 138 4.90 -14.97 0.58
CA MET A 138 4.65 -14.29 1.86
C MET A 138 4.81 -15.19 3.10
N PHE A 139 4.52 -16.49 3.00
CA PHE A 139 4.68 -17.44 4.11
C PHE A 139 6.04 -18.14 4.08
N LYS A 140 6.65 -18.25 2.90
CA LYS A 140 7.99 -18.81 2.71
C LYS A 140 9.11 -17.81 3.05
N TYR A 141 8.89 -16.52 2.84
CA TYR A 141 9.87 -15.45 3.05
C TYR A 141 9.25 -14.27 3.82
N PRO A 142 8.74 -14.50 5.05
CA PRO A 142 7.96 -13.53 5.82
C PRO A 142 8.79 -12.38 6.40
N SER A 143 10.11 -12.52 6.40
CA SER A 143 11.04 -11.53 6.94
C SER A 143 10.90 -10.19 6.21
N SER A 144 10.62 -9.15 6.98
CA SER A 144 10.48 -7.78 6.49
C SER A 144 10.91 -6.77 7.56
N PHE A 145 11.08 -5.50 7.19
CA PHE A 145 11.18 -4.38 8.12
C PHE A 145 10.69 -3.08 7.47
N ILE A 146 10.27 -2.13 8.31
CA ILE A 146 10.02 -0.74 7.92
C ILE A 146 11.13 0.11 8.52
N PHE A 147 11.80 0.94 7.73
CA PHE A 147 12.78 1.92 8.23
C PHE A 147 12.24 3.34 8.07
N ILE A 148 11.97 3.98 9.21
CA ILE A 148 11.49 5.38 9.29
C ILE A 148 12.50 6.20 10.10
N HIS A 149 13.05 7.22 9.44
CA HIS A 149 14.00 8.19 10.01
C HIS A 149 15.28 7.54 10.56
N ASP A 150 15.31 7.20 11.85
CA ASP A 150 16.42 6.57 12.56
C ASP A 150 16.07 5.16 13.10
N THR A 151 14.82 4.73 12.95
CA THR A 151 14.25 3.56 13.62
C THR A 151 13.89 2.46 12.62
N PHE A 152 14.43 1.27 12.85
CA PHE A 152 14.00 0.02 12.22
C PHE A 152 12.85 -0.59 13.03
N TYR A 153 11.69 -0.71 12.41
CA TYR A 153 10.55 -1.45 12.94
C TYR A 153 10.57 -2.85 12.33
N VAL A 154 10.90 -3.84 13.15
CA VAL A 154 11.08 -5.23 12.72
C VAL A 154 9.99 -6.07 13.39
N PRO A 155 9.06 -6.69 12.63
CA PRO A 155 8.06 -7.59 13.18
C PRO A 155 8.74 -8.81 13.82
N GLN A 156 8.33 -9.19 15.02
CA GLN A 156 8.89 -10.35 15.72
C GLN A 156 8.12 -11.66 15.48
N GLN A 157 6.86 -11.56 15.04
CA GLN A 157 5.98 -12.69 14.77
C GLN A 157 5.07 -12.42 13.55
N PHE A 158 4.38 -13.45 13.08
CA PHE A 158 3.39 -13.29 12.02
C PHE A 158 2.14 -12.57 12.56
N TYR A 159 1.76 -11.45 11.93
CA TYR A 159 0.50 -10.76 12.22
C TYR A 159 -0.51 -11.07 11.10
N VAL A 160 -1.24 -12.16 11.30
CA VAL A 160 -2.29 -12.66 10.40
C VAL A 160 -3.54 -12.97 11.22
N SER A 161 -4.72 -12.99 10.56
CA SER A 161 -5.98 -13.27 11.26
C SER A 161 -5.99 -14.69 11.84
N GLU A 162 -6.74 -14.92 12.92
CA GLU A 162 -6.94 -16.25 13.50
C GLU A 162 -7.51 -17.26 12.47
N GLN A 163 -8.38 -16.78 11.58
CA GLN A 163 -8.97 -17.58 10.51
C GLN A 163 -7.93 -18.01 9.47
N THR A 164 -6.95 -17.15 9.17
CA THR A 164 -5.82 -17.47 8.30
C THR A 164 -4.85 -18.43 9.00
N LEU A 165 -4.54 -18.19 10.29
CA LEU A 165 -3.68 -19.07 11.10
C LEU A 165 -4.24 -20.50 11.18
N ALA A 166 -5.55 -20.66 11.34
CA ALA A 166 -6.20 -21.97 11.37
C ALA A 166 -6.10 -22.75 10.04
N GLN A 167 -5.85 -22.07 8.93
CA GLN A 167 -5.68 -22.68 7.59
C GLN A 167 -4.21 -22.96 7.24
N LEU A 168 -3.26 -22.43 8.03
CA LEU A 168 -1.82 -22.51 7.75
C LEU A 168 -1.17 -23.66 8.53
N ASP A 169 -0.40 -24.47 7.81
CA ASP A 169 0.51 -25.43 8.44
C ASP A 169 1.78 -24.70 8.89
N THR A 170 1.78 -24.25 10.15
CA THR A 170 2.90 -23.53 10.77
C THR A 170 4.20 -24.32 10.79
N SER A 171 4.16 -25.66 10.65
CA SER A 171 5.37 -26.48 10.56
C SER A 171 6.13 -26.31 9.23
N LYS A 172 5.44 -25.84 8.17
CA LYS A 172 6.03 -25.54 6.85
C LYS A 172 6.45 -24.10 6.67
N MET A 173 6.08 -23.21 7.60
CA MET A 173 6.38 -21.78 7.52
C MET A 173 7.84 -21.52 7.90
N THR A 174 8.51 -20.65 7.15
CA THR A 174 9.90 -20.28 7.46
C THR A 174 9.92 -19.37 8.69
N PRO A 175 10.81 -19.56 9.68
CA PRO A 175 10.90 -18.67 10.81
C PRO A 175 11.28 -17.25 10.35
N MET A 176 10.59 -16.24 10.87
CA MET A 176 10.95 -14.85 10.64
C MET A 176 12.36 -14.56 11.18
N THR A 177 13.11 -13.78 10.42
CA THR A 177 14.50 -13.42 10.70
C THR A 177 14.70 -11.92 10.46
N ASP A 178 15.50 -11.27 11.30
CA ASP A 178 15.80 -9.85 11.15
C ASP A 178 16.79 -9.61 9.99
N ILE A 179 16.23 -9.38 8.80
CA ILE A 179 16.98 -9.01 7.59
C ILE A 179 17.55 -7.59 7.64
N SER A 180 17.22 -6.76 8.65
CA SER A 180 17.86 -5.44 8.84
C SER A 180 19.26 -5.55 9.45
N LEU A 181 19.56 -6.65 10.16
CA LEU A 181 20.81 -6.81 10.93
C LEU A 181 22.10 -6.58 10.12
N PRO A 182 22.25 -7.05 8.86
CA PRO A 182 23.43 -6.76 8.05
C PRO A 182 23.57 -5.26 7.72
N ILE A 183 22.45 -4.58 7.48
CA ILE A 183 22.39 -3.14 7.18
C ILE A 183 22.79 -2.35 8.43
N ARG A 184 22.24 -2.69 9.60
CA ARG A 184 22.57 -2.05 10.89
C ARG A 184 24.06 -2.20 11.22
N LYS A 185 24.63 -3.41 11.06
CA LYS A 185 26.09 -3.66 11.21
C LYS A 185 26.95 -2.89 10.21
N TRP A 186 26.43 -2.55 9.04
CA TRP A 186 27.13 -1.70 8.06
C TRP A 186 27.06 -0.22 8.45
N MET A 187 25.90 0.28 8.91
CA MET A 187 25.74 1.64 9.43
C MET A 187 26.61 1.87 10.67
N GLU A 188 26.70 0.90 11.59
CA GLU A 188 27.57 0.94 12.77
C GLU A 188 29.07 1.07 12.44
N LYS A 189 29.50 0.62 11.26
CA LYS A 189 30.88 0.80 10.76
C LYS A 189 31.10 2.15 10.09
N LYS A 190 30.04 2.96 9.93
CA LYS A 190 29.99 4.23 9.21
C LYS A 190 29.36 5.34 10.07
N LYS A 191 29.73 5.39 11.36
CA LYS A 191 29.20 6.35 12.36
C LYS A 191 29.39 7.82 12.00
N ASP A 192 30.38 8.13 11.15
CA ASP A 192 30.62 9.49 10.66
C ASP A 192 29.56 9.95 9.63
N LEU A 193 28.82 9.00 9.03
CA LEU A 193 27.76 9.23 8.04
C LEU A 193 26.37 8.97 8.60
N PHE A 194 26.24 8.06 9.57
CA PHE A 194 24.97 7.64 10.15
C PHE A 194 24.97 7.84 11.67
N GLY A 195 23.90 8.46 12.18
CA GLY A 195 23.66 8.59 13.62
C GLY A 195 23.36 7.26 14.30
N VAL A 196 22.99 7.33 15.59
CA VAL A 196 22.50 6.17 16.34
C VAL A 196 21.21 5.68 15.69
N VAL A 197 21.15 4.38 15.35
CA VAL A 197 19.94 3.73 14.84
C VAL A 197 19.22 2.98 15.95
N GLN A 198 17.90 3.10 15.98
CA GLN A 198 17.03 2.40 16.91
C GLN A 198 16.45 1.14 16.25
N VAL A 199 16.06 0.16 17.08
CA VAL A 199 15.28 -1.01 16.65
C VAL A 199 14.10 -1.17 17.60
N LYS A 200 12.91 -1.36 17.05
CA LYS A 200 11.67 -1.57 17.79
C LYS A 200 10.90 -2.72 17.15
N ASP A 201 10.07 -3.40 17.94
CA ASP A 201 9.00 -4.22 17.36
C ASP A 201 8.01 -3.30 16.63
N ILE A 202 7.30 -3.86 15.66
CA ILE A 202 6.16 -3.21 15.01
C ILE A 202 4.91 -3.23 15.91
N ALA A 203 4.83 -4.20 16.84
CA ALA A 203 3.73 -4.31 17.78
C ALA A 203 3.71 -3.16 18.79
N GLY A 204 2.51 -2.65 19.07
CA GLY A 204 2.29 -1.57 20.04
C GLY A 204 2.72 -0.18 19.57
N VAL A 205 3.14 0.00 18.32
CA VAL A 205 3.42 1.31 17.70
C VAL A 205 2.23 1.73 16.84
N GLN A 206 1.79 2.97 16.98
CA GLN A 206 0.76 3.58 16.14
C GLN A 206 1.36 4.66 15.20
N VAL A 207 0.62 5.05 14.17
CA VAL A 207 1.02 6.09 13.21
C VAL A 207 1.28 7.44 13.90
N GLN A 208 0.55 7.76 14.97
CA GLN A 208 0.79 8.98 15.77
C GLN A 208 2.09 8.97 16.59
N ASP A 209 2.69 7.80 16.84
CA ASP A 209 3.96 7.68 17.57
C ASP A 209 5.18 7.88 16.66
N LEU A 210 4.98 7.98 15.34
CA LEU A 210 6.05 8.02 14.35
C LEU A 210 6.70 9.40 14.25
N VAL A 211 8.01 9.47 14.51
CA VAL A 211 8.81 10.65 14.20
C VAL A 211 9.19 10.62 12.73
N CYS A 212 8.44 11.36 11.91
CA CYS A 212 8.63 11.43 10.46
C CYS A 212 8.56 12.86 9.91
N MET A 213 8.99 13.03 8.65
CA MET A 213 8.90 14.25 7.87
C MET A 213 7.96 14.02 6.69
N LEU A 214 6.99 14.91 6.50
CA LEU A 214 6.04 14.82 5.39
C LEU A 214 6.77 15.01 4.05
N GLY A 215 6.44 14.18 3.07
CA GLY A 215 7.08 14.13 1.75
C GLY A 215 8.48 13.51 1.74
N TYR A 216 9.04 13.08 2.88
CA TYR A 216 10.34 12.42 2.92
C TYR A 216 10.19 10.90 2.61
N PRO A 217 11.06 10.32 1.76
CA PRO A 217 11.00 8.90 1.42
C PRO A 217 11.52 8.01 2.55
N TYR A 218 10.72 7.02 2.89
CA TYR A 218 11.03 5.89 3.78
C TYR A 218 10.99 4.58 3.01
N VAL A 219 11.49 3.49 3.60
CA VAL A 219 11.59 2.20 2.91
C VAL A 219 10.99 1.07 3.74
N TYR A 220 10.17 0.26 3.08
CA TYR A 220 9.76 -1.07 3.51
C TYR A 220 10.54 -2.09 2.69
N VAL A 221 11.14 -3.07 3.35
CA VAL A 221 11.87 -4.16 2.67
C VAL A 221 11.29 -5.50 3.11
N HIS A 222 11.02 -6.38 2.16
CA HIS A 222 10.57 -7.76 2.41
C HIS A 222 11.26 -8.75 1.47
N GLN A 223 11.17 -10.04 1.79
CA GLN A 223 11.83 -11.14 1.06
C GLN A 223 13.36 -10.96 0.90
N GLY A 224 13.98 -10.14 1.75
CA GLY A 224 15.42 -9.88 1.75
C GLY A 224 15.93 -8.86 0.70
N SER A 225 15.17 -8.57 -0.35
CA SER A 225 15.63 -7.71 -1.46
C SER A 225 14.56 -6.86 -2.15
N CYS A 226 13.27 -7.03 -1.83
CA CYS A 226 12.21 -6.26 -2.46
C CYS A 226 11.99 -4.95 -1.69
N GLU A 227 12.32 -3.81 -2.31
CA GLU A 227 12.32 -2.49 -1.67
C GLU A 227 11.12 -1.64 -2.15
N HIS A 228 10.22 -1.30 -1.23
CA HIS A 228 9.14 -0.35 -1.46
C HIS A 228 9.45 0.99 -0.81
N VAL A 229 9.67 2.02 -1.62
CA VAL A 229 9.68 3.39 -1.13
C VAL A 229 8.25 3.82 -0.79
N PHE A 230 8.06 4.46 0.35
CA PHE A 230 6.79 5.08 0.73
C PHE A 230 7.05 6.43 1.41
N TYR A 231 6.01 7.26 1.52
CA TYR A 231 6.09 8.54 2.22
C TYR A 231 4.72 8.98 2.73
N PHE A 232 4.71 9.83 3.75
CA PHE A 232 3.50 10.43 4.30
C PHE A 232 3.24 11.80 3.67
N THR A 233 2.00 12.10 3.29
CA THR A 233 1.52 13.40 2.82
C THR A 233 0.25 13.81 3.55
N ASP A 234 -0.17 15.07 3.35
CA ASP A 234 -1.54 15.53 3.65
C ASP A 234 -1.98 15.23 5.11
N LEU A 235 -1.13 15.62 6.07
CA LEU A 235 -1.44 15.54 7.50
C LEU A 235 -2.42 16.66 7.90
N ARG A 236 -3.49 16.28 8.59
CA ARG A 236 -4.45 17.20 9.20
C ARG A 236 -5.07 16.59 10.46
N LEU A 237 -5.81 17.39 11.22
CA LEU A 237 -6.71 16.87 12.24
C LEU A 237 -7.91 16.15 11.60
N MET A 238 -8.46 15.16 12.29
CA MET A 238 -9.69 14.48 11.88
C MET A 238 -10.87 15.46 11.94
N ASP A 239 -11.77 15.38 10.95
CA ASP A 239 -12.98 16.20 10.87
C ASP A 239 -14.23 15.32 11.04
N ALA A 240 -15.37 15.93 11.37
CA ALA A 240 -16.65 15.23 11.47
C ALA A 240 -17.03 14.50 10.17
N GLN A 241 -16.53 14.97 9.00
CA GLN A 241 -16.72 14.31 7.70
C GLN A 241 -15.94 12.99 7.53
N ASP A 242 -14.95 12.72 8.38
CA ASP A 242 -14.26 11.42 8.39
C ASP A 242 -15.02 10.35 9.19
N TYR A 243 -16.08 10.72 9.92
CA TYR A 243 -16.93 9.78 10.64
C TYR A 243 -18.22 9.50 9.84
N PRO A 244 -18.70 8.24 9.72
CA PRO A 244 -18.17 6.99 10.25
C PRO A 244 -17.35 6.20 9.21
N ILE A 245 -16.36 6.82 8.54
CA ILE A 245 -15.57 6.14 7.51
C ILE A 245 -14.64 5.11 8.17
N SER A 246 -14.54 3.91 7.60
CA SER A 246 -13.57 2.90 8.02
C SER A 246 -12.16 3.23 7.53
N PHE A 247 -11.17 3.02 8.40
CA PHE A 247 -9.75 3.20 8.12
C PHE A 247 -9.00 1.87 8.34
N PRO A 248 -7.91 1.58 7.60
CA PRO A 248 -7.35 2.36 6.49
C PRO A 248 -8.26 2.48 5.26
N GLN A 249 -8.35 3.67 4.68
CA GLN A 249 -9.16 3.91 3.46
C GLN A 249 -8.27 3.95 2.22
N MET A 250 -8.51 3.08 1.24
CA MET A 250 -7.84 3.16 -0.06
C MET A 250 -8.40 4.34 -0.88
N LEU A 251 -7.54 5.32 -1.18
CA LEU A 251 -7.87 6.52 -1.96
C LEU A 251 -7.62 6.34 -3.46
N SER A 252 -6.60 5.56 -3.82
CA SER A 252 -6.30 5.22 -5.21
C SER A 252 -5.43 3.97 -5.31
N ASP A 253 -5.73 3.13 -6.29
CA ASP A 253 -4.87 2.05 -6.76
C ASP A 253 -4.51 2.28 -8.23
N THR A 254 -3.23 2.21 -8.55
CA THR A 254 -2.68 2.29 -9.92
C THR A 254 -1.76 1.11 -10.26
N SER A 255 -1.81 0.06 -9.45
CA SER A 255 -0.99 -1.15 -9.57
C SER A 255 -1.51 -2.09 -10.66
N PHE A 256 -1.36 -1.69 -11.94
CA PHE A 256 -1.62 -2.53 -13.12
C PHE A 256 -0.59 -3.68 -13.30
N GLU A 257 -0.14 -4.29 -12.20
CA GLU A 257 0.81 -5.41 -12.17
C GLU A 257 0.07 -6.75 -12.24
N HIS A 258 -1.16 -6.80 -11.72
CA HIS A 258 -2.08 -7.94 -11.87
C HIS A 258 -2.38 -8.32 -13.33
N ASN A 259 -2.25 -7.39 -14.29
CA ASN A 259 -2.49 -7.67 -15.71
C ASN A 259 -1.22 -8.09 -16.44
N CYS A 260 -1.37 -9.10 -17.31
CA CYS A 260 -0.32 -9.57 -18.21
C CYS A 260 0.34 -8.41 -18.97
N LYS A 261 1.67 -8.25 -18.82
CA LYS A 261 2.43 -7.15 -19.44
C LYS A 261 2.41 -7.20 -20.98
N ILE A 262 2.22 -8.39 -21.56
CA ILE A 262 2.19 -8.65 -23.00
C ILE A 262 0.85 -8.24 -23.61
N CYS A 263 -0.26 -8.89 -23.22
CA CYS A 263 -1.58 -8.62 -23.83
C CYS A 263 -2.38 -7.49 -23.18
N ARG A 264 -2.03 -7.06 -21.96
CA ARG A 264 -2.71 -6.01 -21.16
C ARG A 264 -4.21 -6.22 -20.91
N ARG A 265 -4.74 -7.41 -21.21
CA ARG A 265 -6.18 -7.74 -21.18
C ARG A 265 -6.55 -8.79 -20.14
N HIS A 266 -5.68 -9.77 -19.91
CA HIS A 266 -5.92 -10.88 -19.01
C HIS A 266 -5.07 -10.73 -17.75
N VAL A 267 -5.65 -11.16 -16.61
CA VAL A 267 -4.93 -11.28 -15.33
C VAL A 267 -3.75 -12.23 -15.51
N ALA A 268 -2.64 -11.93 -14.85
CA ALA A 268 -1.46 -12.75 -14.85
C ALA A 268 -1.67 -14.02 -14.02
N GLN A 269 -1.03 -15.09 -14.44
CA GLN A 269 -1.00 -16.40 -13.78
C GLN A 269 0.45 -16.90 -13.59
N TRP A 270 1.40 -16.19 -14.19
CA TRP A 270 2.82 -16.50 -14.18
C TRP A 270 3.63 -15.23 -13.90
N ILE A 271 4.55 -15.33 -12.94
CA ILE A 271 5.72 -14.47 -12.82
C ILE A 271 6.86 -15.18 -13.56
N VAL A 272 7.48 -14.48 -14.52
CA VAL A 272 8.59 -15.01 -15.33
C VAL A 272 9.81 -14.14 -15.12
N GLU A 273 10.90 -14.76 -14.70
CA GLU A 273 12.20 -14.13 -14.41
C GLU A 273 13.24 -14.59 -15.43
N GLY A 274 14.17 -13.70 -15.82
CA GLY A 274 15.31 -14.07 -16.68
C GLY A 274 15.83 -12.94 -17.57
N GLU A 275 17.13 -13.01 -17.89
CA GLU A 275 17.87 -11.97 -18.65
C GLU A 275 17.32 -11.72 -20.07
N GLU A 276 16.65 -12.71 -20.66
CA GLU A 276 16.06 -12.65 -22.00
C GLU A 276 14.67 -11.98 -22.02
N MET A 277 14.16 -11.54 -20.86
CA MET A 277 12.84 -10.93 -20.71
C MET A 277 12.87 -9.40 -20.83
N SER A 278 11.74 -8.81 -21.25
CA SER A 278 11.61 -7.36 -21.46
C SER A 278 11.56 -6.52 -20.16
N ALA A 279 11.41 -7.19 -19.02
CA ALA A 279 11.53 -6.68 -17.67
C ALA A 279 11.82 -7.88 -16.75
N ASP A 280 12.26 -7.63 -15.52
CA ASP A 280 12.51 -8.70 -14.55
C ASP A 280 11.88 -8.29 -13.20
N PRO A 281 10.84 -8.98 -12.70
CA PRO A 281 10.04 -10.04 -13.34
C PRO A 281 8.98 -9.53 -14.36
N VAL A 282 8.58 -10.38 -15.30
CA VAL A 282 7.41 -10.18 -16.19
C VAL A 282 6.19 -10.94 -15.69
N HIS A 283 5.06 -10.24 -15.58
CA HIS A 283 3.76 -10.86 -15.30
C HIS A 283 3.09 -11.29 -16.62
N MET A 284 2.78 -12.58 -16.76
CA MET A 284 2.15 -13.17 -17.96
C MET A 284 0.86 -13.93 -17.61
N CYS A 285 -0.14 -13.89 -18.49
CA CYS A 285 -1.28 -14.83 -18.43
C CYS A 285 -0.92 -16.14 -19.14
N GLU A 286 -1.66 -17.21 -18.86
CA GLU A 286 -1.45 -18.54 -19.45
C GLU A 286 -1.27 -18.52 -20.97
N GLY A 287 -2.18 -17.88 -21.71
CA GLY A 287 -2.10 -17.83 -23.18
C GLY A 287 -0.85 -17.12 -23.72
N CYS A 288 -0.37 -16.06 -23.05
CA CYS A 288 0.88 -15.40 -23.44
C CYS A 288 2.11 -16.19 -23.00
N PHE A 289 2.08 -16.77 -21.79
CA PHE A 289 3.15 -17.62 -21.27
C PHE A 289 3.38 -18.82 -22.18
N THR A 290 2.32 -19.59 -22.46
CA THR A 290 2.39 -20.80 -23.29
C THR A 290 2.73 -20.49 -24.74
N SER A 291 2.22 -19.39 -25.31
CA SER A 291 2.66 -18.93 -26.64
C SER A 291 4.13 -18.53 -26.72
N TYR A 292 4.71 -17.97 -25.63
CA TYR A 292 6.11 -17.55 -25.61
C TYR A 292 7.09 -18.67 -25.20
N HIS A 293 6.68 -19.62 -24.36
CA HIS A 293 7.57 -20.65 -23.84
C HIS A 293 7.44 -22.00 -24.53
N PHE A 294 6.37 -22.26 -25.29
CA PHE A 294 6.14 -23.56 -25.94
C PHE A 294 5.97 -23.42 -27.46
N VAL A 295 6.38 -24.48 -28.18
CA VAL A 295 6.16 -24.65 -29.62
C VAL A 295 5.78 -26.12 -29.84
N TYR A 296 4.58 -26.38 -30.35
CA TYR A 296 4.02 -27.73 -30.52
C TYR A 296 4.21 -28.63 -29.28
N LEU A 297 3.84 -28.12 -28.09
CA LEU A 297 3.99 -28.75 -26.76
C LEU A 297 5.43 -28.90 -26.23
N HIS A 298 6.46 -28.60 -27.01
CA HIS A 298 7.84 -28.57 -26.50
C HIS A 298 8.15 -27.22 -25.86
N ARG A 299 8.63 -27.21 -24.61
CA ARG A 299 9.19 -26.01 -23.96
C ARG A 299 10.47 -25.62 -24.69
N ARG A 300 10.60 -24.34 -25.04
CA ARG A 300 11.82 -23.79 -25.64
C ARG A 300 12.94 -23.72 -24.60
N ASP A 301 14.18 -23.88 -25.03
CA ASP A 301 15.39 -23.66 -24.22
C ASP A 301 15.66 -22.16 -23.98
N LEU A 302 14.73 -21.51 -23.30
CA LEU A 302 14.86 -20.14 -22.81
C LEU A 302 15.51 -20.15 -21.43
N LYS A 303 16.40 -19.19 -21.16
CA LYS A 303 17.02 -19.01 -19.84
C LYS A 303 16.08 -18.26 -18.88
N SER A 304 14.89 -18.80 -18.68
CA SER A 304 13.83 -18.18 -17.88
C SER A 304 13.24 -19.14 -16.86
N ARG A 305 13.06 -18.63 -15.64
CA ARG A 305 12.33 -19.28 -14.55
C ARG A 305 10.89 -18.77 -14.57
N ALA A 306 9.94 -19.66 -14.28
CA ALA A 306 8.53 -19.36 -14.34
C ALA A 306 7.84 -19.90 -13.09
N HIS A 307 7.10 -19.03 -12.43
CA HIS A 307 6.53 -19.22 -11.12
C HIS A 307 5.04 -18.93 -11.18
N PRO A 308 4.15 -19.84 -10.73
CA PRO A 308 2.73 -19.56 -10.61
C PRO A 308 2.50 -18.29 -9.78
N TYR A 309 1.60 -17.44 -10.25
CA TYR A 309 1.19 -16.20 -9.60
C TYR A 309 -0.30 -16.22 -9.31
N VAL A 310 -0.67 -15.95 -8.06
CA VAL A 310 -2.05 -15.82 -7.62
C VAL A 310 -2.41 -14.35 -7.55
N ASP A 311 -3.46 -13.93 -8.25
CA ASP A 311 -3.90 -12.54 -8.16
C ASP A 311 -4.53 -12.22 -6.79
N PRO A 312 -4.17 -11.10 -6.14
CA PRO A 312 -4.71 -10.74 -4.83
C PRO A 312 -6.23 -10.55 -4.80
N SER A 313 -6.90 -10.23 -5.92
CA SER A 313 -8.37 -10.10 -5.95
C SER A 313 -9.10 -11.45 -5.98
N CYS A 314 -8.40 -12.53 -6.35
CA CYS A 314 -8.91 -13.90 -6.26
C CYS A 314 -8.83 -14.46 -4.83
N LEU A 315 -7.97 -13.88 -3.98
CA LEU A 315 -7.88 -14.19 -2.57
C LEU A 315 -8.89 -13.30 -1.82
N GLN A 316 -10.04 -13.88 -1.42
CA GLN A 316 -11.03 -13.22 -0.58
C GLN A 316 -10.50 -13.08 0.87
N LEU A 317 -9.61 -12.09 1.07
CA LEU A 317 -8.96 -11.73 2.34
C LEU A 317 -9.48 -10.40 2.88
#